data_AF-A0A1H4F825-F1
#
_entry.id   AF-A0A1H4F825-F1
#
_cell.length_a   1.000
_cell.length_b   1.000
_cell.length_c   1.000
_cell.angle_alpha   90.00
_cell.angle_beta   90.00
_cell.angle_gamma   90.00
#
_symmetry.space_group_name_H-M   'P 1'
#
loop_
_entity.id
_entity.type
_entity.pdbx_description
1 polymer ?
#
loop_
_entity_poly.entity_id
_entity_poly.type
_entity_poly.pdbx_seq_one_letter_code
_entity_poly.pdbx_strand_id
1 'polypeptide(L)'
;MNILSRIAAGALLGTLLVPAVFAQTAAQTYDPSAPKTRAEVKADLAAWRAAGYDPLDWINYPANAQQASKIVAARRAQSAASVQ
;
A
#
# COMPACT_ATOMS: atom_id res chain seq x y z
N MET A 1 50.72 18.84 1.53
CA MET A 1 49.61 19.57 2.19
C MET A 1 48.33 18.79 1.94
N ASN A 2 47.60 18.47 2.99
CA ASN A 2 47.02 17.13 3.21
C ASN A 2 45.64 16.87 2.57
N ILE A 3 45.49 15.67 2.00
CA ILE A 3 44.33 15.09 1.29
C ILE A 3 43.22 14.65 2.28
N LEU A 4 43.18 15.26 3.48
CA LEU A 4 42.42 14.77 4.64
C LEU A 4 41.28 15.71 5.08
N SER A 5 40.99 16.80 4.36
CA SER A 5 40.17 17.90 4.88
C SER A 5 38.70 17.99 4.40
N ARG A 6 38.14 16.98 3.72
CA ARG A 6 36.72 17.04 3.28
C ARG A 6 35.88 15.78 3.52
N ILE A 7 36.37 14.83 4.31
CA ILE A 7 35.55 13.70 4.78
C ILE A 7 34.84 14.02 6.12
N ALA A 8 35.12 15.17 6.73
CA ALA A 8 34.56 15.56 8.01
C ALA A 8 33.41 16.57 7.86
N ALA A 9 32.26 16.12 7.34
CA ALA A 9 30.98 16.79 7.55
C ALA A 9 29.89 15.73 7.82
N GLY A 10 30.01 15.12 9.00
CA GLY A 10 28.86 14.76 9.82
C GLY A 10 27.84 13.81 9.21
N ALA A 11 28.22 12.56 9.01
CA ALA A 11 27.29 11.46 9.17
C ALA A 11 26.76 11.48 10.62
N LEU A 12 25.50 11.88 10.82
CA LEU A 12 24.76 11.62 12.06
C LEU A 12 23.29 11.31 11.76
N LEU A 13 23.06 10.02 11.50
CA LEU A 13 22.01 9.20 12.08
C LEU A 13 20.63 9.84 12.26
N GLY A 14 19.75 9.48 11.33
CA GLY A 14 18.30 9.63 11.49
C GLY A 14 17.51 8.89 10.41
N THR A 15 18.07 7.86 9.77
CA THR A 15 17.22 6.89 9.07
C THR A 15 16.47 6.13 10.15
N LEU A 16 15.31 6.65 10.52
CA LEU A 16 14.26 5.88 11.14
C LEU A 16 13.92 4.77 10.13
N LEU A 17 14.67 3.67 10.18
CA LEU A 17 14.20 2.40 9.67
C LEU A 17 13.01 2.05 10.56
N VAL A 18 11.84 2.53 10.18
CA VAL A 18 10.60 1.83 10.53
C VAL A 18 10.76 0.51 9.80
N PRO A 19 10.91 -0.64 10.47
CA PRO A 19 10.67 -1.90 9.80
C PRO A 19 9.16 -1.94 9.69
N ALA A 20 8.61 -1.20 8.73
CA ALA A 20 7.29 -1.49 8.24
C ALA A 20 7.46 -2.81 7.49
N VAL A 21 7.53 -3.90 8.25
CA VAL A 21 7.23 -5.25 7.78
C VAL A 21 5.73 -5.23 7.48
N PHE A 22 5.33 -4.40 6.51
CA PHE A 22 4.22 -4.75 5.68
C PHE A 22 4.63 -6.10 5.13
N ALA A 23 3.85 -7.13 5.46
CA ALA A 23 3.95 -8.42 4.82
C ALA A 23 4.18 -8.14 3.34
N GLN A 24 5.42 -8.38 2.91
CA GLN A 24 5.85 -8.24 1.54
C GLN A 24 4.96 -9.22 0.80
N THR A 25 3.86 -8.68 0.30
CA THR A 25 2.86 -9.41 -0.44
C THR A 25 3.55 -9.59 -1.78
N ALA A 26 4.43 -10.59 -1.83
CA ALA A 26 5.35 -10.87 -2.93
C ALA A 26 4.56 -10.71 -4.21
N ALA A 27 4.81 -9.64 -4.99
CA ALA A 27 3.95 -9.10 -6.04
C ALA A 27 2.97 -10.15 -6.59
N GLN A 28 1.88 -10.38 -5.85
CA GLN A 28 0.94 -11.43 -6.20
C GLN A 28 0.11 -10.78 -7.28
N THR A 29 0.13 -11.38 -8.47
CA THR A 29 -0.83 -11.03 -9.51
C THR A 29 -2.21 -11.08 -8.88
N TYR A 30 -2.85 -9.91 -8.77
CA TYR A 30 -4.17 -9.82 -8.18
C TYR A 30 -5.16 -10.45 -9.16
N ASP A 31 -5.48 -11.72 -8.94
CA ASP A 31 -6.57 -12.39 -9.62
C ASP A 31 -7.85 -12.22 -8.79
N PRO A 32 -8.85 -11.43 -9.26
CA PRO A 32 -10.11 -11.28 -8.55
C PRO A 32 -10.91 -12.60 -8.45
N SER A 33 -10.58 -13.60 -9.25
CA SER A 33 -11.25 -14.92 -9.30
C SER A 33 -10.57 -15.97 -8.42
N ALA A 34 -9.35 -15.71 -7.93
CA ALA A 34 -8.65 -16.64 -7.07
C ALA A 34 -9.26 -16.66 -5.65
N PRO A 35 -9.34 -17.85 -5.01
CA PRO A 35 -9.73 -17.94 -3.61
C PRO A 35 -8.82 -17.07 -2.71
N LYS A 36 -9.43 -16.29 -1.81
CA LYS A 36 -8.70 -15.42 -0.89
C LYS A 36 -8.54 -16.07 0.48
N THR A 37 -7.36 -15.94 1.05
CA THR A 37 -7.10 -16.21 2.46
C THR A 37 -7.78 -15.15 3.34
N ARG A 38 -7.99 -15.48 4.62
CA ARG A 38 -8.52 -14.53 5.60
C ARG A 38 -7.63 -13.28 5.75
N ALA A 39 -6.32 -13.43 5.60
CA ALA A 39 -5.39 -12.31 5.67
C ALA A 39 -5.59 -11.35 4.47
N GLU A 40 -5.74 -11.89 3.27
CA GLU A 40 -5.99 -11.09 2.06
C GLU A 40 -7.34 -10.38 2.11
N VAL A 41 -8.40 -11.03 2.60
CA VAL A 41 -9.71 -10.36 2.77
C VAL A 41 -9.61 -9.18 3.74
N LYS A 42 -8.85 -9.30 4.83
CA LYS A 42 -8.62 -8.20 5.77
C LYS A 42 -7.82 -7.06 5.10
N ALA A 43 -6.82 -7.40 4.31
CA ALA A 43 -6.04 -6.41 3.56
C ALA A 43 -6.90 -5.68 2.52
N ASP A 44 -7.76 -6.41 1.80
CA ASP A 44 -8.73 -5.84 0.86
C ASP A 44 -9.68 -4.86 1.57
N LEU A 45 -10.24 -5.26 2.71
CA LEU A 45 -11.13 -4.40 3.49
C LEU A 45 -10.42 -3.13 3.97
N ALA A 46 -9.17 -3.25 4.44
CA ALA A 46 -8.37 -2.09 4.82
C ALA A 46 -8.15 -1.14 3.65
N ALA A 47 -7.84 -1.67 2.45
CA ALA A 47 -7.68 -0.88 1.24
C ALA A 47 -8.98 -0.16 0.83
N TRP A 48 -10.13 -0.81 0.99
CA TRP A 48 -11.44 -0.22 0.70
C TRP A 48 -11.78 0.91 1.68
N ARG A 49 -11.52 0.73 2.99
CA ARG A 49 -11.71 1.79 3.98
C ARG A 49 -10.80 2.99 3.70
N ALA A 50 -9.55 2.75 3.32
CA ALA A 50 -8.61 3.79 2.87
C ALA A 50 -9.00 4.44 1.53
N ALA A 51 -9.97 3.88 0.80
CA ALA A 51 -10.58 4.46 -0.39
C ALA A 51 -11.93 5.14 -0.10
N GLY A 52 -12.33 5.25 1.18
CA GLY A 52 -13.56 5.92 1.61
C GLY A 52 -14.77 5.01 1.75
N TYR A 53 -14.61 3.67 1.70
CA TYR A 53 -15.71 2.77 2.04
C TYR A 53 -16.04 2.86 3.53
N ASP A 54 -17.30 3.21 3.84
CA ASP A 54 -17.87 3.10 5.18
C ASP A 54 -18.95 2.00 5.20
N PRO A 55 -18.74 0.89 5.94
CA PRO A 55 -19.75 -0.16 6.04
C PRO A 55 -21.00 0.25 6.82
N LEU A 56 -20.98 1.37 7.56
CA LEU A 56 -22.14 1.89 8.28
C LEU A 56 -22.96 2.88 7.45
N ASP A 57 -22.46 3.27 6.27
CA ASP A 57 -23.20 4.10 5.32
C ASP A 57 -24.10 3.22 4.43
N TRP A 58 -25.16 2.71 5.05
CA TRP A 58 -26.16 1.88 4.38
C TRP A 58 -27.09 2.70 3.48
N ILE A 59 -27.21 4.01 3.72
CA ILE A 59 -28.03 4.94 2.93
C ILE A 59 -27.51 5.03 1.50
N ASN A 60 -26.18 5.13 1.33
CA ASN A 60 -25.55 5.23 0.01
C ASN A 60 -25.04 3.89 -0.52
N TYR A 61 -25.46 2.78 0.08
CA TYR A 61 -25.12 1.46 -0.46
C TYR A 61 -25.98 1.15 -1.71
N PRO A 62 -25.41 0.63 -2.81
CA PRO A 62 -24.03 0.16 -2.97
C PRO A 62 -23.05 1.20 -3.56
N ALA A 63 -23.47 2.44 -3.77
CA ALA A 63 -22.66 3.47 -4.43
C ALA A 63 -21.32 3.73 -3.73
N ASN A 64 -21.32 3.80 -2.39
CA ASN A 64 -20.10 3.98 -1.60
C ASN A 64 -19.06 2.84 -1.81
N ALA A 65 -19.52 1.59 -1.83
CA ALA A 65 -18.71 0.40 -2.06
C ALA A 65 -18.18 0.36 -3.50
N GLN A 66 -19.01 0.70 -4.48
CA GLN A 66 -18.60 0.76 -5.88
C GLN A 66 -17.55 1.84 -6.14
N GLN A 67 -17.69 3.01 -5.51
CA GLN A 67 -16.70 4.08 -5.60
C GLN A 67 -15.35 3.64 -5.04
N ALA A 68 -15.34 3.07 -3.82
CA ALA A 68 -14.12 2.56 -3.21
C ALA A 68 -13.47 1.45 -4.06
N SER A 69 -14.27 0.54 -4.63
CA SER A 69 -13.80 -0.52 -5.53
C SER A 69 -13.06 0.04 -6.75
N LYS A 70 -13.62 1.05 -7.43
CA LYS A 70 -12.98 1.71 -8.58
C LYS A 70 -11.62 2.30 -8.21
N ILE A 71 -11.54 2.98 -7.07
CA ILE A 71 -10.28 3.58 -6.57
C ILE A 71 -9.25 2.50 -6.26
N VAL A 72 -9.64 1.42 -5.58
CA VAL A 72 -8.72 0.31 -5.24
C VAL A 72 -8.23 -0.40 -6.50
N ALA A 73 -9.11 -0.64 -7.48
CA ALA A 73 -8.73 -1.22 -8.76
C ALA A 73 -7.72 -0.34 -9.51
N ALA A 74 -7.94 0.97 -9.56
CA ALA A 74 -7.01 1.91 -10.18
C ALA A 74 -5.63 1.92 -9.50
N ARG A 75 -5.60 1.93 -8.15
CA ARG A 75 -4.34 1.85 -7.38
C ARG A 75 -3.56 0.56 -7.66
N ARG A 76 -4.27 -0.58 -7.76
CA ARG A 76 -3.66 -1.87 -8.10
C ARG A 76 -3.09 -1.89 -9.50
N ALA A 77 -3.83 -1.35 -10.47
CA ALA A 77 -3.35 -1.25 -11.85
C ALA A 77 -2.08 -0.38 -11.96
N GLN A 78 -2.05 0.75 -11.25
CA GLN A 78 -0.85 1.62 -11.18
C GLN A 78 0.34 0.90 -10.55
N SER A 79 0.10 0.17 -9.45
CA SER A 79 1.15 -0.60 -8.76
C SER A 79 1.72 -1.70 -9.66
N ALA A 80 0.85 -2.42 -10.39
CA ALA A 80 1.27 -3.44 -11.35
C ALA A 80 2.09 -2.86 -12.51
N ALA A 81 1.72 -1.66 -13.01
CA ALA A 81 2.46 -0.99 -14.07
C ALA A 81 3.83 -0.44 -13.60
N SER A 82 3.97 -0.06 -12.33
CA SER A 82 5.24 0.47 -11.77
C SER A 82 6.28 -0.60 -11.43
N VAL A 83 5.88 -1.87 -11.42
CA VAL A 83 6.75 -3.02 -11.14
C VAL A 83 7.30 -3.64 -12.45
N GLN A 84 6.80 -3.19 -13.60
CA GLN A 84 7.32 -3.51 -14.94
C GLN A 84 8.39 -2.50 -15.37
#